data_AF-A0A1I6JE59-F1
#
_entry.id   AF-A0A1I6JE59-F1
#
_cell.length_a   1.000
_cell.length_b   1.000
_cell.length_c   1.000
_cell.angle_alpha   90.00
_cell.angle_beta   90.00
_cell.angle_gamma   90.00
#
_symmetry.space_group_name_H-M   'P 1'
#
loop_
_entity.id
_entity.type
_entity.pdbx_description
1 polymer ?
#
loop_
_entity_poly.entity_id
_entity_poly.type
_entity_poly.pdbx_seq_one_letter_code
_entity_poly.pdbx_strand_id
1 'polypeptide(L)' 'MLNTVEAVIDESGRIQWLEKVSIKGRRRVLITLLDDESQEEILPAAESALAGDWLNEDEDNAWEHLQKEA' A
#
# COMPACT_ATOMS: atom_id res chain seq x y z
N MET A 1 -7.70 18.00 -9.03
CA MET A 1 -7.44 16.60 -8.64
C MET A 1 -5.93 16.39 -8.63
N LEU A 2 -5.41 15.79 -7.56
CA LEU A 2 -4.04 15.31 -7.49
C LEU A 2 -4.02 13.92 -8.11
N ASN A 3 -3.11 13.68 -9.05
CA ASN A 3 -2.91 12.38 -9.65
C ASN A 3 -1.54 11.89 -9.18
N THR A 4 -1.52 10.81 -8.42
CA THR A 4 -0.30 10.09 -8.07
C THR A 4 -0.08 9.02 -9.12
N VAL A 5 1.14 8.93 -9.62
CA VAL A 5 1.52 7.99 -10.68
C VAL A 5 2.79 7.31 -10.23
N GLU A 6 2.83 5.98 -10.37
CA GLU A 6 4.01 5.19 -10.07
C GLU A 6 5.04 5.25 -11.21
N ALA A 7 6.31 5.34 -10.82
CA ALA A 7 7.43 5.44 -11.73
C ALA A 7 8.67 4.80 -11.12
N VAL A 8 9.55 4.30 -11.97
CA VAL A 8 10.84 3.72 -11.58
C VAL A 8 11.95 4.71 -11.92
N ILE A 9 12.95 4.81 -11.05
CA ILE A 9 14.17 5.59 -11.31
C ILE A 9 15.24 4.62 -11.79
N ASP A 10 15.77 4.85 -12.99
CA ASP A 10 16.86 4.04 -13.52
C ASP A 10 18.23 4.43 -12.92
N GLU A 11 19.27 3.63 -13.20
CA GLU A 11 20.65 3.85 -12.71
C GLU A 11 21.22 5.22 -13.13
N SER A 12 20.71 5.79 -14.22
CA SER A 12 21.07 7.12 -14.72
C SER A 12 20.25 8.24 -14.08
N GLY A 13 19.40 7.93 -13.10
CA GLY A 13 18.56 8.89 -12.37
C GLY A 13 17.38 9.41 -13.17
N ARG A 14 16.98 8.74 -14.26
CA ARG A 14 15.83 9.15 -15.07
C ARG A 14 14.56 8.47 -14.55
N ILE A 15 13.49 9.26 -14.46
CA ILE A 15 12.17 8.79 -14.06
C ILE A 15 11.48 8.16 -15.28
N GLN A 16 11.11 6.89 -15.16
CA GLN A 16 10.36 6.14 -16.14
C GLN A 16 8.96 5.86 -15.61
N TRP A 17 7.96 6.45 -16.24
CA TRP A 17 6.55 6.28 -15.85
C TRP A 17 6.07 4.86 -16.20
N LEU A 18 5.43 4.18 -15.25
CA LEU A 18 4.85 2.85 -15.49
C LEU A 18 3.56 2.91 -16.29
N GLU A 19 2.86 4.04 -16.23
CA GLU A 19 1.64 4.32 -16.98
C GLU A 19 1.78 5.58 -17.85
N LYS A 20 0.84 5.77 -18.79
CA LYS A 20 0.86 6.91 -19.70
C LYS A 20 0.42 8.20 -18.97
N VAL A 21 1.39 9.00 -18.55
CA VAL A 21 1.13 10.31 -17.92
C VAL A 21 1.10 11.42 -18.95
N SER A 22 -0.04 12.10 -19.08
CA SER A 22 -0.14 13.33 -19.88
C SER A 22 0.05 14.57 -19.01
N ILE A 23 1.26 15.12 -19.01
CA ILE A 23 1.57 16.39 -18.33
C ILE A 23 1.32 17.54 -19.30
N LYS A 24 0.23 18.29 -19.07
CA LYS A 24 -0.08 19.50 -19.85
C LYS A 24 0.64 20.71 -19.25
N GLY A 25 1.57 21.28 -20.02
CA GLY A 25 2.31 22.49 -19.67
C GLY A 25 3.33 22.29 -18.53
N ARG A 26 3.85 23.41 -18.00
CA ARG A 26 4.78 23.37 -16.85
C ARG A 26 3.99 23.13 -15.57
N ARG A 27 4.30 22.05 -14.86
CA ARG A 27 3.63 21.63 -13.62
C ARG A 27 4.65 21.39 -12.50
N ARG A 28 4.26 21.67 -11.27
CA ARG A 28 5.00 21.21 -10.08
C ARG A 28 4.62 19.76 -9.82
N VAL A 29 5.60 18.95 -9.43
CA VAL A 29 5.42 17.55 -9.07
C VAL A 29 5.94 17.32 -7.66
N LEU A 30 5.35 16.36 -6.96
CA LEU A 30 5.88 15.79 -5.73
C LEU A 30 6.41 14.40 -6.08
N ILE A 31 7.62 14.10 -5.65
CA ILE A 31 8.25 12.80 -5.84
C ILE A 31 8.46 12.21 -4.46
N THR A 32 7.94 11.01 -4.26
CA THR A 32 8.19 10.20 -3.06
C THR A 32 9.03 9.02 -3.52
N LEU A 33 10.20 8.85 -2.89
CA LEU A 33 11.01 7.64 -3.09
C LEU A 33 10.41 6.54 -2.22
N LEU A 34 10.11 5.41 -2.83
CA LEU A 34 9.70 4.21 -2.11
C LEU A 34 10.97 3.43 -1.81
N ASP A 35 11.15 3.02 -0.56
CA ASP A 35 12.26 2.15 -0.19
C ASP A 35 12.05 0.78 -0.84
N ASP A 36 13.15 0.19 -1.31
CA ASP A 36 13.19 -1.16 -1.90
C ASP A 36 13.14 -2.24 -0.79
N GLU A 37 12.37 -1.97 0.27
CA GLU A 37 12.07 -3.00 1.25
C GLU A 37 11.16 -4.00 0.54
N SER A 38 11.78 -5.07 0.06
CA SER A 38 11.13 -6.27 -0.42
C SER A 38 9.89 -6.51 0.44
N GLN A 39 8.71 -6.32 -0.13
CA GLN A 39 7.43 -6.54 0.56
C GLN A 39 7.35 -7.95 1.15
N GLU A 40 8.23 -8.85 0.70
CA GLU A 40 8.45 -10.20 1.20
C GLU A 40 8.85 -10.28 2.68
N GLU A 41 9.56 -9.30 3.26
CA GLU A 41 10.02 -9.39 4.65
C GLU A 41 9.02 -8.75 5.64
N ILE A 42 8.24 -7.76 5.19
CA ILE A 42 7.29 -7.02 6.04
C ILE A 42 5.95 -7.75 6.17
N LEU A 43 5.44 -8.39 5.10
CA LEU A 43 4.14 -9.07 5.12
C LEU A 43 4.06 -10.18 6.19
N PRO A 44 5.01 -11.14 6.27
CA PRO A 44 4.95 -12.22 7.26
C PRO A 44 5.09 -11.70 8.70
N ALA A 45 5.89 -10.64 8.89
CA ALA A 45 6.08 -10.02 10.20
C ALA A 45 4.81 -9.30 10.67
N ALA A 46 4.11 -8.61 9.77
CA ALA A 46 2.84 -7.94 10.07
C ALA A 46 1.72 -8.94 10.38
N GLU A 47 1.58 -10.00 9.57
CA GLU A 47 0.61 -11.07 9.83
C GLU A 47 0.87 -11.74 11.19
N SER A 48 2.12 -12.09 11.48
CA SER A 48 2.48 -12.71 12.77
C SER A 48 2.26 -11.77 13.96
N ALA A 49 2.49 -10.47 13.80
CA ALA A 49 2.30 -9.49 14.87
C ALA A 49 0.81 -9.25 15.17
N LEU A 50 -0.04 -9.24 14.15
CA LEU A 50 -1.48 -8.98 14.27
C LEU A 50 -2.29 -10.23 14.63
N ALA A 51 -1.78 -11.44 14.34
CA ALA A 51 -2.46 -12.70 14.62
C ALA A 51 -2.83 -12.87 16.10
N GLY A 52 -2.03 -12.36 17.04
CA GLY A 52 -2.31 -12.48 18.47
C GLY A 52 -3.55 -11.72 18.93
N ASP A 53 -3.81 -10.55 18.35
CA ASP A 53 -4.95 -9.70 18.72
C ASP A 53 -6.16 -9.96 17.80
N TRP A 54 -5.94 -10.26 16.51
CA TRP A 54 -6.97 -10.37 15.48
C TRP A 54 -7.60 -11.78 15.35
N LEU A 55 -6.89 -12.85 15.72
CA LEU A 55 -7.41 -14.23 15.68
C LEU A 55 -7.94 -14.69 17.06
N ASN A 56 -8.32 -13.76 17.92
CA ASN A 56 -8.89 -14.12 19.21
C ASN A 56 -10.32 -14.66 19.04
N GLU A 57 -10.61 -15.82 19.62
CA GLU A 57 -11.94 -16.45 19.63
C GLU A 57 -13.02 -15.53 20.23
N ASP A 58 -12.65 -14.60 21.13
CA ASP A 58 -13.56 -13.59 21.66
C ASP A 58 -14.10 -12.63 20.59
N GLU A 59 -13.28 -12.28 19.59
CA GLU A 59 -13.71 -11.44 18.49
C GLU A 59 -14.65 -12.22 17.57
N ASP A 60 -14.32 -13.45 17.19
CA ASP A 60 -15.18 -14.30 16.35
C ASP A 60 -16.59 -14.47 16.96
N ASN A 61 -16.66 -14.69 18.28
CA ASN A 61 -17.93 -14.73 19.01
C ASN A 61 -18.67 -13.38 18.96
N ALA A 62 -17.97 -12.25 19.08
CA ALA A 62 -18.55 -10.92 18.95
C ALA A 62 -19.11 -10.66 17.54
N TRP A 63 -18.45 -11.15 16.48
CA TRP A 63 -18.92 -11.06 15.10
C TRP A 63 -20.12 -11.97 14.81
N GLU A 64 -20.21 -13.16 15.42
CA GLU A 64 -21.38 -14.05 15.30
C GLU A 64 -22.67 -13.38 15.78
N HIS A 65 -22.58 -12.52 16.80
CA HIS A 65 -23.72 -11.79 17.34
C HIS A 65 -24.25 -10.71 16.37
N LEU A 66 -23.39 -10.16 15.49
CA LEU A 66 -23.76 -9.14 14.51
C LEU A 66 -24.37 -9.73 13.23
N GLN A 67 -24.06 -10.98 12.87
CA GLN A 67 -24.62 -11.63 11.67
C GLN A 67 -26.07 -12.11 11.86
N LYS A 68 -26.53 -12.26 13.11
CA LYS A 68 -27.90 -12.71 13.43
C LYS A 68 -28.96 -11.61 13.33
N GLU A 69 -28.56 -10.36 13.04
CA GLU A 69 -29.45 -9.22 12.82
C GLU A 69 -29.65 -8.84 11.33
N ALA A 70 -29.23 -9.70 10.38
CA ALA A 70 -29.44 -9.51 8.94
C ALA A 70 -30.72 -10.15 8.39
#